data_AF-A0A7W1AR55-F1
#
_entry.id   AF-A0A7W1AR55-F1
#
_cell.length_a   1.000
_cell.length_b   1.000
_cell.length_c   1.000
_cell.angle_alpha   90.00
_cell.angle_beta   90.00
_cell.angle_gamma   90.00
#
_symmetry.space_group_name_H-M   'P 1'
#
loop_
_entity.id
_entity.type
_entity.pdbx_description
1 polymer ?
#
loop_
_entity_poly.entity_id
_entity_poly.type
_entity_poly.pdbx_seq_one_letter_code
_entity_poly.pdbx_strand_id
1 'polypeptide(L)'
;MTPSFAALSVRIAEAMAADATRLQRRLVRAQSTHAPAAAWTRIGEDLERTIVRRNARAANKPALAFPSELPVSQRADEIAQAIREHQVVIVCGETGSGKTTQLPKICLAAGRGERGAIGHTQPRRIAA
;
A
#
# COMPACT_ATOMS: atom_id res chain seq x y z
N MET A 1 14.53 -1.65 -26.24
CA MET A 1 13.27 -2.34 -26.60
C MET A 1 12.10 -1.49 -26.13
N THR A 2 11.15 -1.13 -27.00
CA THR A 2 10.00 -0.31 -26.60
C THR A 2 9.04 -1.14 -25.76
N PRO A 3 8.66 -0.69 -24.55
CA PRO A 3 7.74 -1.46 -23.72
C PRO A 3 6.33 -1.46 -24.33
N SER A 4 5.67 -2.62 -24.30
CA SER A 4 4.30 -2.77 -24.81
C SER A 4 3.25 -2.45 -23.74
N PHE A 5 2.01 -2.22 -24.15
CA PHE A 5 0.89 -2.05 -23.22
C PHE A 5 0.71 -3.24 -22.29
N ALA A 6 0.72 -4.46 -22.82
CA ALA A 6 0.56 -5.67 -22.02
C ALA A 6 1.66 -5.80 -20.95
N ALA A 7 2.90 -5.44 -21.30
CA ALA A 7 4.02 -5.46 -20.36
C ALA A 7 3.87 -4.42 -19.23
N LEU A 8 3.38 -3.23 -19.55
CA LEU A 8 3.23 -2.14 -18.56
C LEU A 8 1.94 -2.26 -17.73
N SER A 9 0.84 -2.75 -18.30
CA SER A 9 -0.46 -2.77 -17.65
C SER A 9 -0.49 -3.72 -16.44
N VAL A 10 0.12 -4.90 -16.56
CA VAL A 10 0.24 -5.88 -15.46
C VAL A 10 1.01 -5.28 -14.28
N ARG A 11 2.03 -4.48 -14.57
CA ARG A 11 2.94 -3.91 -13.56
C ARG A 11 2.40 -2.66 -12.86
N ILE A 12 1.26 -2.10 -13.28
CA ILE A 12 0.64 -0.95 -12.57
C ILE A 12 0.25 -1.29 -11.12
N ALA A 13 -0.02 -2.56 -10.83
CA ALA A 13 -0.27 -3.01 -9.46
C ALA A 13 0.97 -2.84 -8.55
N GLU A 14 2.18 -2.80 -9.12
CA GLU A 14 3.44 -2.59 -8.41
C GLU A 14 3.66 -1.12 -8.05
N ALA A 15 3.06 -0.17 -8.78
CA ALA A 15 3.18 1.26 -8.54
C ALA A 15 2.54 1.75 -7.23
N MET A 16 2.95 2.92 -6.76
CA MET A 16 2.24 3.66 -5.69
C MET A 16 0.78 3.90 -6.09
N ALA A 17 -0.13 3.80 -5.11
CA ALA A 17 -1.57 3.93 -5.34
C ALA A 17 -1.95 5.29 -5.93
N ALA A 18 -1.28 6.36 -5.51
CA ALA A 18 -1.49 7.71 -6.03
C ALA A 18 -1.12 7.86 -7.52
N ASP A 19 -0.16 7.06 -8.00
CA ASP A 19 0.30 7.09 -9.40
C ASP A 19 -0.47 6.13 -10.30
N ALA A 20 -0.95 5.00 -9.76
CA ALA A 20 -1.52 3.90 -10.54
C ALA A 20 -2.65 4.35 -11.48
N THR A 21 -3.61 5.13 -10.99
CA THR A 21 -4.75 5.61 -11.81
C THR A 21 -4.29 6.57 -12.92
N ARG A 22 -3.29 7.42 -12.65
CA ARG A 22 -2.72 8.32 -13.66
C ARG A 22 -1.99 7.53 -14.75
N LEU A 23 -1.19 6.54 -14.36
CA LEU A 23 -0.44 5.68 -15.28
C LEU A 23 -1.37 4.82 -16.13
N GLN A 24 -2.40 4.22 -15.53
CA GLN A 24 -3.41 3.44 -16.25
C GLN A 24 -4.08 4.26 -17.35
N ARG A 25 -4.53 5.48 -17.03
CA ARG A 25 -5.14 6.38 -18.02
C ARG A 25 -4.17 6.74 -19.15
N ARG A 26 -2.88 6.94 -18.83
CA ARG A 26 -1.86 7.22 -19.85
C ARG A 26 -1.58 6.03 -20.76
N LEU A 27 -1.54 4.80 -20.22
CA LEU A 27 -1.39 3.58 -21.03
C LEU A 27 -2.57 3.41 -21.99
N VAL A 28 -3.79 3.52 -21.49
CA VAL A 28 -5.01 3.40 -22.31
C VAL A 28 -5.04 4.44 -23.42
N ARG A 29 -4.69 5.69 -23.11
CA ARG A 29 -4.59 6.76 -24.11
C ARG A 29 -3.48 6.47 -25.13
N ALA A 30 -2.30 6.05 -24.68
CA ALA A 30 -1.19 5.74 -25.57
C ALA A 30 -1.51 4.59 -26.54
N GLN A 31 -2.26 3.59 -26.06
CA GLN A 31 -2.79 2.50 -26.87
C GLN A 31 -3.78 3.03 -27.93
N SER A 32 -4.79 3.79 -27.51
CA SER A 32 -5.88 4.22 -28.40
C SER A 32 -5.43 5.24 -29.45
N THR A 33 -4.43 6.06 -29.14
CA THR A 33 -3.91 7.06 -30.08
C THR A 33 -2.70 6.56 -30.87
N HIS A 34 -2.35 5.27 -30.80
CA HIS A 34 -1.15 4.70 -31.42
C HIS A 34 0.10 5.55 -31.14
N ALA A 35 0.33 5.89 -29.88
CA ALA A 35 1.38 6.81 -29.49
C ALA A 35 2.78 6.31 -29.92
N PRO A 36 3.70 7.23 -30.25
CA PRO A 36 5.05 6.86 -30.71
C PRO A 36 5.83 6.14 -29.61
N ALA A 37 6.86 5.38 -30.02
CA ALA A 37 7.71 4.61 -29.12
C ALA A 37 8.25 5.42 -27.92
N ALA A 38 8.59 6.69 -28.13
CA ALA A 38 9.07 7.58 -27.06
C ALA A 38 8.04 7.79 -25.94
N ALA A 39 6.73 7.78 -26.25
CA ALA A 39 5.70 7.91 -25.23
C ALA A 39 5.62 6.66 -24.33
N TRP A 40 5.74 5.48 -24.93
CA TRP A 40 5.78 4.20 -24.19
C TRP A 40 7.00 4.12 -23.28
N THR A 41 8.17 4.51 -23.79
CA THR A 41 9.40 4.58 -22.97
C THR A 41 9.22 5.48 -21.76
N ARG A 42 8.68 6.70 -21.94
CA ARG A 42 8.42 7.62 -20.81
C ARG A 42 7.42 7.06 -19.80
N ILE A 43 6.37 6.36 -20.25
CA ILE A 43 5.42 5.73 -19.31
C ILE A 43 6.12 4.62 -18.52
N GLY A 44 6.97 3.83 -19.18
CA GLY A 44 7.78 2.80 -18.52
C GLY A 44 8.72 3.41 -17.48
N GLU A 45 9.45 4.46 -17.81
CA GLU A 45 10.34 5.15 -16.86
C GLU A 45 9.58 5.73 -15.66
N ASP A 46 8.41 6.34 -15.88
CA ASP A 46 7.56 6.83 -14.80
C ASP A 46 7.07 5.70 -13.90
N LEU A 47 6.73 4.55 -14.48
CA LEU A 47 6.32 3.35 -13.78
C LEU A 47 7.46 2.80 -12.90
N GLU A 48 8.67 2.69 -13.45
CA GLU A 48 9.83 2.25 -12.67
C GLU A 48 10.11 3.19 -11.50
N ARG A 49 10.06 4.51 -11.71
CA ARG A 49 10.28 5.48 -10.63
C ARG A 49 9.29 5.31 -9.47
N THR A 50 8.03 4.99 -9.75
CA THR A 50 7.03 4.77 -8.70
C THR A 50 7.18 3.39 -8.03
N ILE A 51 7.58 2.36 -8.76
CA ILE A 51 7.91 1.03 -8.20
C ILE A 51 9.12 1.12 -7.27
N VAL A 52 10.19 1.79 -7.69
CA VAL A 52 11.39 2.03 -6.86
C VAL A 52 11.01 2.74 -5.57
N ARG A 53 10.13 3.74 -5.61
CA ARG A 53 9.62 4.43 -4.40
C ARG A 53 8.87 3.49 -3.46
N ARG A 54 8.01 2.62 -3.98
CA ARG A 54 7.31 1.60 -3.18
C ARG A 54 8.30 0.65 -2.53
N ASN A 55 9.25 0.13 -3.30
CA ASN A 55 10.26 -0.82 -2.82
C ASN A 55 11.13 -0.19 -1.74
N ALA A 56 11.53 1.08 -1.91
CA ALA A 56 12.23 1.83 -0.89
C ALA A 56 11.41 1.97 0.40
N ARG A 57 10.09 2.17 0.33
CA ARG A 57 9.23 2.19 1.53
C ARG A 57 9.15 0.83 2.21
N ALA A 58 9.02 -0.24 1.44
CA ALA A 58 9.00 -1.60 1.98
C ALA A 58 10.34 -1.96 2.66
N ALA A 59 11.46 -1.57 2.06
CA ALA A 59 12.80 -1.79 2.60
C ALA A 59 13.10 -0.94 3.85
N ASN A 60 12.56 0.28 3.93
CA ASN A 60 12.73 1.18 5.09
C ASN A 60 11.61 1.02 6.14
N LYS A 61 10.89 -0.11 6.14
CA LYS A 61 9.87 -0.39 7.15
C LYS A 61 10.54 -0.50 8.53
N PRO A 62 10.08 0.26 9.54
CA PRO A 62 10.63 0.16 10.89
C PRO A 62 10.43 -1.24 11.49
N ALA A 63 11.33 -1.64 12.39
CA ALA A 63 11.12 -2.81 13.22
C ALA A 63 9.85 -2.63 14.06
N LEU A 64 8.94 -3.61 13.98
CA LEU A 64 7.67 -3.58 14.69
C LEU A 64 7.79 -4.44 15.95
N ALA A 65 7.43 -3.86 17.09
CA ALA A 65 7.35 -4.56 18.37
C ALA A 65 5.88 -4.69 18.81
N PHE A 66 5.53 -5.88 19.26
CA PHE A 66 4.19 -6.26 19.73
C PHE A 66 4.30 -6.74 21.19
N PRO A 67 4.14 -5.86 22.18
CA PRO A 67 4.29 -6.22 23.59
C PRO A 67 3.20 -7.21 24.02
N SER A 68 3.58 -8.33 24.64
CA SER A 68 2.68 -9.44 24.97
C SER A 68 1.63 -9.11 26.03
N GLU A 69 1.84 -8.05 26.81
CA GLU A 69 0.90 -7.57 27.81
C GLU A 69 -0.37 -6.95 27.21
N LEU A 70 -0.35 -6.58 25.92
CA LEU A 70 -1.52 -6.01 25.24
C LEU A 70 -2.33 -7.11 24.55
N PRO A 71 -3.64 -7.25 24.83
CA PRO A 71 -4.51 -8.24 24.19
C PRO A 71 -4.47 -8.21 22.66
N VAL A 72 -4.39 -7.02 22.05
CA VAL A 72 -4.30 -6.87 20.59
C VAL A 72 -2.99 -7.41 20.02
N SER A 73 -1.87 -7.29 20.75
CA SER A 73 -0.56 -7.81 20.31
C SER A 73 -0.55 -9.33 20.24
N GLN A 74 -1.19 -10.00 21.20
CA GLN A 74 -1.30 -11.47 21.24
C GLN A 74 -2.04 -12.04 20.02
N ARG A 75 -2.86 -11.22 19.36
CA ARG A 75 -3.67 -11.56 18.18
C ARG A 75 -3.12 -10.93 16.90
N ALA A 76 -1.88 -10.42 16.90
CA ALA A 76 -1.33 -9.66 15.78
C ALA A 76 -1.36 -10.43 14.45
N ASP A 77 -0.99 -11.71 14.45
CA ASP A 77 -0.95 -12.53 13.24
C ASP A 77 -2.36 -12.81 12.68
N GLU A 78 -3.30 -13.13 13.56
CA GLU A 78 -4.72 -13.35 13.23
C GLU A 78 -5.33 -12.08 12.60
N ILE A 79 -5.10 -10.92 13.22
CA ILE A 79 -5.56 -9.63 12.71
C ILE A 79 -4.89 -9.30 11.38
N ALA A 80 -3.57 -9.53 11.26
CA ALA A 80 -2.84 -9.28 10.02
C ALA A 80 -3.35 -10.16 8.86
N GLN A 81 -3.71 -11.41 9.16
CA GLN A 81 -4.31 -12.32 8.19
C GLN A 81 -5.69 -11.83 7.75
N ALA A 82 -6.57 -11.50 8.70
CA ALA A 82 -7.89 -10.95 8.39
C ALA A 82 -7.79 -9.69 7.52
N ILE A 83 -6.82 -8.80 7.81
CA ILE A 83 -6.56 -7.60 6.99
C ILE A 83 -6.14 -7.94 5.56
N ARG A 84 -5.40 -9.04 5.33
CA ARG A 84 -4.98 -9.45 3.99
C ARG A 84 -6.14 -10.03 3.19
N GLU A 85 -6.96 -10.85 3.84
CA GLU A 85 -8.02 -11.64 3.20
C GLU A 85 -9.33 -10.87 3.02
N HIS A 86 -9.60 -9.88 3.87
CA HIS A 86 -10.86 -9.14 3.86
C HIS A 86 -10.65 -7.66 3.59
N GLN A 87 -11.51 -7.09 2.75
CA GLN A 87 -11.53 -5.66 2.45
C GLN A 87 -11.92 -4.82 3.69
N VAL A 88 -12.79 -5.36 4.54
CA VAL A 88 -13.27 -4.71 5.77
C VAL A 88 -13.13 -5.70 6.92
N VAL A 89 -12.52 -5.26 8.02
CA VAL A 89 -12.35 -6.03 9.26
C VAL A 89 -12.86 -5.18 10.42
N ILE A 90 -13.67 -5.79 11.29
CA ILE A 90 -14.14 -5.16 12.53
C ILE A 90 -13.33 -5.77 13.67
N VAL A 91 -12.59 -4.94 14.41
CA VAL A 91 -11.81 -5.36 15.58
C VAL A 91 -12.46 -4.81 16.84
N CYS A 92 -13.03 -5.71 17.64
CA CYS A 92 -13.63 -5.38 18.93
C CYS A 92 -12.64 -5.66 20.07
N GLY A 93 -12.66 -4.81 21.09
CA GLY A 93 -11.87 -5.02 22.30
C GLY A 93 -12.13 -3.91 23.31
N GLU A 94 -11.93 -4.19 24.60
CA GLU A 94 -12.14 -3.21 25.67
C GLU A 94 -11.19 -2.00 25.57
N THR A 95 -11.51 -0.92 26.28
CA THR A 95 -10.59 0.22 26.45
C THR A 95 -9.29 -0.26 27.10
N GLY A 96 -8.14 0.18 26.62
CA GLY A 96 -6.83 -0.27 27.15
C GLY A 96 -6.25 -1.51 26.45
N SER A 97 -7.01 -2.22 25.62
CA SER A 97 -6.53 -3.40 24.86
C SER A 97 -5.38 -3.15 23.86
N GLY A 98 -5.03 -1.89 23.61
CA GLY A 98 -3.95 -1.53 22.68
C GLY A 98 -4.37 -1.29 21.23
N LYS A 99 -5.67 -1.20 20.92
CA LYS A 99 -6.17 -1.00 19.53
C LYS A 99 -5.52 0.18 18.81
N THR A 100 -5.62 1.38 19.37
CA THR A 100 -5.08 2.63 18.79
C THR A 100 -3.57 2.56 18.58
N THR A 101 -2.84 1.90 19.49
CA THR A 101 -1.37 1.86 19.46
C THR A 101 -0.80 0.73 18.60
N GLN A 102 -1.51 -0.39 18.47
CA GLN A 102 -1.00 -1.58 17.78
C GLN A 102 -1.60 -1.80 16.40
N LEU A 103 -2.86 -1.44 16.13
CA LEU A 103 -3.48 -1.69 14.82
C LEU A 103 -2.73 -1.04 13.65
N PRO A 104 -2.22 0.21 13.73
CA PRO A 104 -1.41 0.78 12.66
C PRO A 104 -0.13 -0.02 12.38
N LYS A 105 0.50 -0.58 13.42
CA LYS A 105 1.68 -1.45 13.28
C LYS A 105 1.32 -2.78 12.64
N ILE A 106 0.21 -3.40 13.05
CA ILE A 106 -0.28 -4.64 12.44
C ILE A 106 -0.61 -4.42 10.96
N CYS A 107 -1.20 -3.28 10.60
CA CYS A 107 -1.41 -2.87 9.21
C CYS A 107 -0.08 -2.80 8.43
N LEU A 108 0.97 -2.20 8.99
CA LEU A 108 2.31 -2.18 8.39
C LEU A 108 2.90 -3.59 8.24
N ALA A 109 2.73 -4.46 9.24
CA ALA A 109 3.15 -5.86 9.17
C ALA A 109 2.42 -6.61 8.05
N ALA A 110 1.14 -6.31 7.83
CA ALA A 110 0.33 -6.84 6.73
C ALA A 110 0.64 -6.22 5.35
N GLY A 111 1.71 -5.42 5.22
CA GLY A 111 2.12 -4.79 3.96
C GLY A 111 1.28 -3.58 3.56
N ARG A 112 0.39 -3.10 4.44
CA ARG A 112 -0.32 -1.82 4.23
C ARG A 112 0.68 -0.67 4.41
N GLY A 113 0.40 0.46 3.77
CA GLY A 113 1.30 1.62 3.81
C GLY A 113 2.50 1.56 2.85
N GLU A 114 2.87 0.39 2.32
CA GLU A 114 3.95 0.29 1.32
C GLU A 114 3.57 0.99 0.01
N ARG A 115 2.35 0.73 -0.46
CA ARG A 115 1.78 1.31 -1.70
C ARG A 115 1.13 2.69 -1.49
N GLY A 116 0.99 3.15 -0.25
CA GLY A 116 0.17 4.31 0.07
C GLY A 116 0.42 4.85 1.47
N ALA A 117 -0.63 5.25 2.17
CA ALA A 117 -0.56 5.68 3.57
C ALA A 117 -1.59 4.91 4.40
N ILE A 118 -1.35 4.82 5.70
CA ILE A 118 -2.33 4.31 6.67
C ILE A 118 -2.93 5.54 7.35
N GLY A 119 -4.22 5.77 7.12
CA GLY A 119 -4.98 6.78 7.86
C GLY A 119 -5.45 6.19 9.17
N HIS A 120 -4.98 6.73 10.28
CA HIS A 120 -5.49 6.39 11.61
C HIS A 120 -6.30 7.56 12.13
N THR A 121 -7.62 7.41 12.16
CA THR A 121 -8.53 8.47 12.61
C THR A 121 -8.91 8.25 14.07
N GLN A 122 -8.98 9.34 14.83
CA GLN A 122 -9.40 9.35 16.21
C GLN A 122 -10.55 10.35 16.39
N PRO A 123 -11.60 10.02 17.16
CA PRO A 123 -12.77 10.89 17.31
C PRO A 123 -12.45 12.18 18.08
N ARG A 124 -11.36 12.20 18.85
CA ARG A 124 -10.93 13.35 19.67
C ARG A 124 -9.50 13.74 19.32
N ARG A 125 -9.25 15.04 19.15
CA ARG A 125 -7.94 15.59 18.77
C ARG A 125 -6.81 15.29 19.78
N ILE A 126 -7.14 15.15 21.07
CA ILE A 126 -6.16 14.91 22.15
C ILE A 126 -5.62 13.46 22.12
N ALA A 127 -6.33 12.54 21.47
CA ALA A 127 -6.01 11.11 21.46
C ALA A 127 -5.33 10.64 20.15
N ALA A 128 -4.98 11.56 19.25
CA ALA A 128 -4.37 11.29 17.95
C ALA A 128 -2.84 11.23 18.03
#